data_AF-A0A4R4S9H4-F1
#
_entry.id   AF-A0A4R4S9H4-F1
#
_cell.length_a   1.000
_cell.length_b   1.000
_cell.length_c   1.000
_cell.angle_alpha   90.00
_cell.angle_beta   90.00
_cell.angle_gamma   90.00
#
_symmetry.space_group_name_H-M   'P 1'
#
loop_
_entity.id
_entity.type
_entity.pdbx_description
1 polymer ?
#
loop_
_entity_poly.entity_id
_entity_poly.type
_entity_poly.pdbx_seq_one_letter_code
_entity_poly.pdbx_strand_id
1 'polypeptide(L)'
;MQRHLTTRDSEPVLAPEATGELVDLLCSVPDALDDPPVTQAAGLLLLTQASAAANANAVPQATVALELLAPVYLCGYDVPDLVREQFERHPPAEPDTASTLASLGRLLYGGTLSSPDEKTLDQAVALLIHAVALAEPDQPE
;
A
#
# COMPACT_ATOMS: atom_id res chain seq x y z
N MET A 1 28.50 29.51 -5.81
CA MET A 1 27.15 28.99 -5.55
C MET A 1 27.22 27.47 -5.49
N GLN A 2 27.41 26.91 -4.29
CA GLN A 2 27.37 25.47 -4.05
C GLN A 2 25.90 25.03 -4.06
N ARG A 3 25.54 24.17 -5.01
CA ARG A 3 24.27 23.45 -4.98
C ARG A 3 24.36 22.46 -3.81
N HIS A 4 23.58 22.70 -2.77
CA HIS A 4 23.25 21.67 -1.78
C HIS A 4 22.45 20.59 -2.51
N LEU A 5 23.14 19.62 -3.12
CA LEU A 5 22.57 18.31 -3.40
C LEU A 5 22.53 17.60 -2.05
N THR A 6 21.48 17.90 -1.28
CA THR A 6 21.07 17.02 -0.20
C THR A 6 20.71 15.70 -0.89
N THR A 7 21.61 14.72 -0.83
CA THR A 7 21.27 13.32 -1.02
C THR A 7 20.08 13.09 -0.09
N ARG A 8 18.85 13.07 -0.63
CA ARG A 8 17.68 12.69 0.15
C ARG A 8 17.96 11.27 0.59
N ASP A 9 18.23 11.07 1.88
CA ASP A 9 18.34 9.73 2.46
C ASP A 9 17.07 8.98 2.07
N SER A 10 17.23 8.04 1.15
CA SER A 10 16.15 7.18 0.68
C SER A 10 16.03 5.94 1.59
N GLU A 11 17.02 5.72 2.46
CA GLU A 11 17.04 4.69 3.50
C GLU A 11 15.75 4.64 4.34
N PRO A 12 15.21 5.74 4.92
CA PRO A 12 14.01 5.67 5.76
C PRO A 12 12.75 5.25 5.00
N VAL A 13 12.64 5.54 3.70
CA VAL A 13 11.49 5.17 2.87
C VAL A 13 11.54 3.69 2.47
N LEU A 14 12.74 3.14 2.36
CA LEU A 14 12.98 1.73 2.05
C LEU A 14 13.05 0.84 3.30
N ALA A 15 13.01 1.45 4.48
CA ALA A 15 13.12 0.76 5.74
C ALA A 15 11.83 -0.04 6.04
N PRO A 16 11.94 -1.25 6.60
CA PRO A 16 10.78 -2.07 6.95
C PRO A 16 9.87 -1.38 7.98
N GLU A 17 10.41 -0.46 8.78
CA GLU A 17 9.66 0.34 9.75
C GLU A 17 8.60 1.23 9.08
N ALA A 18 8.91 1.81 7.91
CA ALA A 18 7.96 2.64 7.18
C ALA A 18 6.74 1.85 6.71
N THR A 19 6.95 0.60 6.29
CA THR A 19 5.86 -0.32 5.94
C THR A 19 5.04 -0.67 7.19
N GLY A 20 5.69 -0.86 8.33
CA GLY A 20 5.00 -1.14 9.59
C GLY A 20 4.12 0.01 10.08
N GLU A 21 4.65 1.24 10.07
CA GLU A 21 3.89 2.45 10.40
C GLU A 21 2.71 2.67 9.45
N LEU A 22 2.89 2.31 8.18
CA LEU A 22 1.81 2.36 7.21
C LEU A 22 0.67 1.39 7.56
N VAL A 23 1.00 0.15 7.96
CA VAL A 23 -0.02 -0.82 8.37
C VAL A 23 -0.78 -0.32 9.59
N ASP A 24 -0.08 0.23 10.57
CA ASP A 24 -0.71 0.80 11.77
C ASP A 24 -1.67 1.94 11.40
N LEU A 25 -1.29 2.79 10.43
CA LEU A 25 -2.15 3.85 9.90
C LEU A 25 -3.40 3.28 9.21
N LEU A 26 -3.23 2.32 8.29
CA LEU A 26 -4.35 1.71 7.54
C LEU A 26 -5.34 1.00 8.47
N CYS A 27 -4.86 0.34 9.53
CA CYS A 27 -5.70 -0.32 10.52
C CYS A 27 -6.32 0.64 11.54
N SER A 28 -5.86 1.90 11.62
CA SER A 28 -6.38 2.89 12.57
C SER A 28 -7.64 3.62 12.08
N VAL A 29 -7.94 3.52 10.78
CA VAL A 29 -9.10 4.15 10.14
C VAL A 29 -10.15 3.10 9.80
N PRO A 30 -11.46 3.42 9.95
CA PRO A 30 -12.53 2.43 9.78
C PRO A 30 -12.69 1.96 8.32
N ASP A 31 -12.49 2.87 7.36
CA ASP A 31 -12.33 2.53 5.94
C ASP A 31 -11.16 3.36 5.39
N ALA A 32 -10.03 2.67 5.16
CA ALA A 32 -8.83 3.34 4.69
C ALA A 32 -8.98 3.90 3.27
N LEU A 33 -9.79 3.26 2.41
CA LEU A 33 -9.92 3.66 1.01
C LEU A 33 -10.82 4.90 0.82
N ASP A 34 -11.64 5.21 1.82
CA ASP A 34 -12.42 6.44 1.91
C ASP A 34 -11.59 7.66 2.39
N ASP A 35 -10.31 7.49 2.73
CA ASP A 35 -9.38 8.55 3.08
C ASP A 35 -8.28 8.70 1.99
N PRO A 36 -8.46 9.63 1.02
CA PRO A 36 -7.52 9.82 -0.08
C PRO A 36 -6.08 10.19 0.37
N PRO A 37 -5.87 11.06 1.37
CA PRO A 37 -4.54 11.29 1.93
C PRO A 37 -3.85 10.02 2.46
N VAL A 38 -4.57 9.17 3.19
CA VAL A 38 -4.03 7.91 3.73
C VAL A 38 -3.64 6.95 2.60
N THR A 39 -4.56 6.71 1.67
CA THR A 39 -4.30 5.83 0.52
C THR A 39 -3.22 6.35 -0.42
N GLN A 40 -3.12 7.67 -0.61
CA GLN A 40 -2.06 8.28 -1.39
C GLN A 40 -0.69 8.06 -0.75
N ALA A 41 -0.56 8.30 0.56
CA ALA A 41 0.69 8.05 1.27
C ALA A 41 1.09 6.57 1.19
N ALA A 42 0.13 5.66 1.40
CA ALA A 42 0.30 4.22 1.31
C ALA A 42 0.80 3.77 -0.07
N GLY A 43 0.07 4.19 -1.11
CA GLY A 43 0.36 3.81 -2.48
C GLY A 43 1.70 4.36 -2.97
N LEU A 44 2.04 5.60 -2.63
CA LEU A 44 3.32 6.20 -3.02
C LEU A 44 4.52 5.53 -2.32
N LEU A 45 4.38 5.16 -1.05
CA LEU A 45 5.41 4.42 -0.32
C LEU A 45 5.67 3.06 -1.00
N LEU A 46 4.62 2.28 -1.24
CA LEU A 46 4.75 0.96 -1.87
C LEU A 46 5.25 1.06 -3.31
N LEU A 47 4.82 2.07 -4.08
CA LEU A 47 5.32 2.29 -5.44
C LEU A 47 6.83 2.62 -5.44
N THR A 48 7.27 3.45 -4.49
CA THR A 48 8.69 3.79 -4.33
C THR A 48 9.51 2.56 -3.96
N GLN A 49 9.05 1.77 -2.99
CA GLN A 49 9.70 0.54 -2.59
C GLN A 49 9.72 -0.51 -3.72
N ALA A 50 8.63 -0.66 -4.48
CA ALA A 50 8.56 -1.54 -5.64
C ALA A 50 9.58 -1.14 -6.72
N SER A 51 9.77 0.17 -6.95
CA SER A 51 10.75 0.67 -7.93
C SER A 51 12.20 0.41 -7.50
N ALA A 52 12.46 0.36 -6.19
CA ALA A 52 13.77 0.05 -5.63
C ALA A 52 14.01 -1.48 -5.50
N ALA A 53 12.94 -2.27 -5.41
CA ALA A 53 13.02 -3.71 -5.30
C ALA A 53 13.46 -4.35 -6.63
N ALA A 54 14.63 -4.98 -6.63
CA ALA A 54 15.10 -5.82 -7.74
C ALA A 54 14.81 -7.32 -7.49
N ASN A 55 13.69 -7.62 -6.81
CA ASN A 55 13.34 -8.97 -6.36
C ASN A 55 11.90 -9.36 -6.75
N ALA A 56 11.51 -10.58 -6.42
CA ALA A 56 10.20 -11.14 -6.77
C ALA A 56 8.99 -10.37 -6.20
N ASN A 57 9.19 -9.53 -5.17
CA ASN A 57 8.12 -8.76 -4.55
C ASN A 57 7.81 -7.45 -5.28
N ALA A 58 8.65 -7.01 -6.23
CA ALA A 58 8.47 -5.73 -6.93
C ALA A 58 7.12 -5.64 -7.65
N VAL A 59 6.72 -6.70 -8.36
CA VAL A 59 5.44 -6.72 -9.09
C VAL A 59 4.24 -6.79 -8.14
N PRO A 60 4.15 -7.75 -7.20
CA PRO A 60 3.08 -7.75 -6.18
C PRO A 60 2.95 -6.43 -5.43
N GLN A 61 4.07 -5.80 -5.08
CA GLN A 61 4.09 -4.53 -4.37
C GLN A 61 3.59 -3.37 -5.23
N ALA A 62 3.99 -3.32 -6.51
CA ALA A 62 3.44 -2.34 -7.45
C ALA A 62 1.93 -2.54 -7.68
N THR A 63 1.45 -3.78 -7.71
CA THR A 63 0.01 -4.07 -7.81
C THR A 63 -0.76 -3.48 -6.62
N VAL A 64 -0.33 -3.76 -5.39
CA VAL A 64 -0.97 -3.22 -4.18
C VAL A 64 -0.87 -1.69 -4.15
N ALA A 65 0.26 -1.12 -4.59
CA ALA A 65 0.40 0.33 -4.72
C ALA A 65 -0.63 0.94 -5.66
N LEU A 66 -0.92 0.28 -6.79
CA LEU A 66 -1.96 0.72 -7.73
C LEU A 66 -3.37 0.56 -7.15
N GLU A 67 -3.65 -0.51 -6.41
CA GLU A 67 -4.94 -0.69 -5.71
C GLU A 67 -5.19 0.47 -4.72
N LEU A 68 -4.16 0.89 -3.98
CA LEU A 68 -4.24 2.03 -3.06
C LEU A 68 -4.33 3.38 -3.79
N LEU A 69 -3.72 3.54 -4.96
CA LEU A 69 -3.80 4.80 -5.71
C LEU A 69 -5.08 4.93 -6.55
N ALA A 70 -5.84 3.85 -6.72
CA ALA A 70 -7.11 3.86 -7.46
C ALA A 70 -8.13 4.89 -6.90
N PRO A 71 -8.48 4.90 -5.59
CA PRO A 71 -9.42 5.88 -5.05
C PRO A 71 -8.91 7.33 -5.21
N VAL A 72 -7.61 7.55 -5.04
CA VAL A 72 -6.97 8.86 -5.24
C VAL A 72 -7.21 9.38 -6.66
N TYR A 73 -6.97 8.53 -7.66
CA TYR A 73 -7.20 8.86 -9.06
C TYR A 73 -8.70 9.09 -9.37
N LEU A 74 -9.57 8.20 -8.89
CA LEU A 74 -11.02 8.27 -9.15
C LEU A 74 -11.66 9.51 -8.51
N CYS A 75 -11.18 9.96 -7.36
CA CYS A 75 -11.60 11.21 -6.74
C CYS A 75 -10.99 12.47 -7.38
N GLY A 76 -10.11 12.32 -8.38
CA GLY A 76 -9.48 13.43 -9.11
C GLY A 76 -8.32 14.11 -8.37
N TYR A 77 -7.74 13.45 -7.37
CA TYR A 77 -6.51 13.92 -6.73
C TYR A 77 -5.30 13.65 -7.63
N ASP A 78 -4.20 14.34 -7.34
CA ASP A 78 -2.97 14.19 -8.11
C ASP A 78 -2.31 12.82 -7.83
N VAL A 79 -1.90 12.16 -8.91
CA VAL A 79 -1.12 10.90 -8.87
C VAL A 79 0.06 11.06 -9.82
N PRO A 80 1.17 10.33 -9.59
CA PRO A 80 2.33 10.39 -10.48
C PRO A 80 1.95 10.12 -11.94
N ASP A 81 2.59 10.79 -12.89
CA ASP A 81 2.25 10.69 -14.32
C ASP A 81 2.24 9.24 -14.83
N LEU A 82 3.21 8.42 -14.39
CA LEU A 82 3.27 7.00 -14.76
C LEU A 82 2.06 6.20 -14.25
N VAL A 83 1.52 6.55 -13.08
CA VAL A 83 0.31 5.94 -12.53
C VAL A 83 -0.91 6.42 -13.32
N ARG A 84 -0.97 7.72 -13.63
CA ARG A 84 -2.03 8.30 -14.47
C ARG A 84 -2.08 7.62 -15.84
N GLU A 85 -0.96 7.54 -16.55
CA GLU A 85 -0.86 6.86 -17.85
C GLU A 85 -1.27 5.38 -17.77
N GLN A 86 -0.92 4.70 -16.67
CA GLN A 86 -1.32 3.31 -16.45
C GLN A 86 -2.83 3.17 -16.30
N PHE A 87 -3.48 4.06 -15.53
CA PHE A 87 -4.93 4.08 -15.35
C PHE A 87 -5.70 4.57 -16.58
N GLU A 88 -5.14 5.47 -17.38
CA GLU A 88 -5.72 5.86 -18.66
C GLU A 88 -5.75 4.69 -19.65
N ARG A 89 -4.70 3.85 -19.66
CA ARG A 89 -4.64 2.64 -20.49
C ARG A 89 -5.48 1.49 -19.93
N HIS A 90 -5.51 1.35 -18.61
CA HIS A 90 -6.23 0.29 -17.89
C HIS A 90 -6.98 0.93 -16.72
N PRO A 91 -8.23 1.38 -16.94
CA PRO A 91 -9.01 2.01 -15.90
C PRO A 91 -9.06 1.15 -14.63
N PRO A 92 -8.84 1.73 -13.44
CA PRO A 92 -8.90 0.98 -12.20
C PRO A 92 -10.33 0.44 -11.99
N ALA A 93 -10.42 -0.74 -11.38
CA ALA A 93 -11.70 -1.25 -10.89
C ALA A 93 -12.21 -0.37 -9.75
N GLU A 94 -13.48 -0.57 -9.38
CA GLU A 94 -14.03 0.05 -8.17
C GLU A 94 -13.19 -0.39 -6.96
N PRO A 95 -12.75 0.56 -6.09
CA PRO A 95 -11.93 0.23 -4.93
C PRO A 95 -12.69 -0.70 -3.99
N ASP A 96 -12.03 -1.79 -3.58
CA ASP A 96 -12.54 -2.74 -2.59
C ASP A 96 -11.56 -2.76 -1.42
N THR A 97 -11.97 -2.16 -0.30
CA THR A 97 -11.17 -2.03 0.92
C THR A 97 -10.73 -3.39 1.45
N ALA A 98 -11.65 -4.36 1.50
CA ALA A 98 -11.36 -5.70 2.00
C ALA A 98 -10.35 -6.41 1.10
N SER A 99 -10.55 -6.38 -0.22
CA SER A 99 -9.63 -7.00 -1.18
C SER A 99 -8.23 -6.36 -1.13
N THR A 100 -8.16 -5.03 -1.07
CA THR A 100 -6.90 -4.27 -1.03
C THR A 100 -6.10 -4.58 0.24
N LEU A 101 -6.75 -4.57 1.40
CA LEU A 101 -6.11 -4.94 2.67
C LEU A 101 -5.65 -6.40 2.68
N ALA A 102 -6.44 -7.30 2.09
CA ALA A 102 -6.05 -8.70 1.95
C ALA A 102 -4.84 -8.87 1.02
N SER A 103 -4.75 -8.09 -0.07
CA SER A 103 -3.58 -8.08 -0.97
C SER A 103 -2.33 -7.58 -0.26
N LEU A 104 -2.44 -6.51 0.54
CA LEU A 104 -1.32 -6.03 1.37
C LEU A 104 -0.90 -7.07 2.42
N GLY A 105 -1.85 -7.68 3.13
CA GLY A 105 -1.57 -8.73 4.11
C GLY A 105 -0.84 -9.94 3.48
N ARG A 106 -1.28 -10.37 2.29
CA ARG A 106 -0.59 -11.43 1.52
C ARG A 106 0.82 -11.03 1.09
N LEU A 107 1.03 -9.79 0.67
CA LEU A 107 2.34 -9.26 0.31
C LEU A 107 3.32 -9.36 1.50
N LEU A 108 2.89 -8.91 2.68
CA LEU A 108 3.71 -8.97 3.89
C LEU A 108 3.99 -10.43 4.30
N TYR A 109 2.97 -11.28 4.31
CA TYR A 109 3.14 -12.70 4.60
C TYR A 109 4.15 -13.37 3.66
N GLY A 110 4.07 -13.12 2.35
CA GLY A 110 5.04 -13.62 1.37
C GLY A 110 6.47 -13.15 1.65
N GLY A 111 6.63 -11.90 2.12
CA GLY A 111 7.90 -11.36 2.58
C GLY A 111 8.51 -12.16 3.74
N THR A 112 7.69 -12.52 4.73
CA THR A 112 8.14 -13.29 5.91
C THR A 112 8.65 -14.70 5.57
N LEU A 113 8.17 -15.31 4.49
CA LEU A 113 8.66 -16.62 4.03
C LEU A 113 10.11 -16.54 3.53
N SER A 114 10.53 -15.38 3.02
CA SER A 114 11.89 -15.14 2.53
C SER A 114 12.81 -14.59 3.61
N SER A 115 12.27 -13.75 4.51
CA SER A 115 12.99 -13.20 5.66
C SER A 115 12.07 -13.21 6.87
N PRO A 116 12.20 -14.19 7.79
CA PRO A 116 11.33 -14.29 8.95
C PRO A 116 11.46 -13.06 9.84
N ASP A 117 10.36 -12.36 10.05
CA ASP A 117 10.23 -11.25 10.98
C ASP A 117 8.86 -11.35 11.66
N GLU A 118 8.86 -11.51 12.97
CA GLU A 118 7.64 -11.75 13.76
C GLU A 118 6.70 -10.54 13.72
N LYS A 119 7.26 -9.33 13.76
CA LYS A 119 6.48 -8.10 13.68
C LYS A 119 5.76 -7.97 12.33
N THR A 120 6.45 -8.24 11.23
CA THR A 120 5.85 -8.24 9.88
C THR A 120 4.77 -9.31 9.75
N LEU A 121 4.95 -10.48 10.38
CA LEU A 121 3.92 -11.52 10.40
C LEU A 121 2.67 -11.09 11.17
N ASP A 122 2.83 -10.48 12.34
CA ASP A 122 1.70 -9.96 13.13
C ASP A 122 0.93 -8.88 12.35
N GLN A 123 1.64 -8.01 11.63
CA GLN A 123 1.04 -6.99 10.76
C GLN A 123 0.28 -7.60 9.59
N ALA A 124 0.84 -8.65 8.96
CA ALA A 124 0.14 -9.40 7.92
C ALA A 124 -1.16 -10.02 8.44
N VAL A 125 -1.12 -10.61 9.64
CA VAL A 125 -2.31 -11.19 10.29
C VAL A 125 -3.35 -10.12 10.62
N ALA A 126 -2.92 -8.98 11.17
CA ALA A 126 -3.82 -7.87 11.49
C ALA A 126 -4.59 -7.36 10.26
N LEU A 127 -3.89 -7.17 9.14
CA LEU A 127 -4.52 -6.78 7.86
C LEU A 127 -5.53 -7.81 7.36
N LEU A 128 -5.19 -9.10 7.45
CA LEU A 128 -6.06 -10.18 6.99
C LEU A 128 -7.33 -10.28 7.86
N ILE A 129 -7.20 -10.14 9.18
CA ILE A 129 -8.36 -10.09 10.09
C ILE A 129 -9.24 -8.88 9.77
N HIS A 130 -8.64 -7.72 9.55
CA HIS A 130 -9.39 -6.50 9.23
C HIS A 130 -10.11 -6.61 7.88
N ALA A 131 -9.45 -7.16 6.86
CA ALA A 131 -10.06 -7.45 5.57
C ALA A 131 -11.27 -8.40 5.68
N VAL A 132 -11.19 -9.44 6.53
CA VAL A 132 -12.32 -10.34 6.78
C VAL A 132 -13.48 -9.60 7.43
N ALA A 133 -13.22 -8.77 8.45
CA ALA A 133 -14.25 -8.01 9.12
C ALA A 133 -15.01 -7.05 8.19
N LEU A 134 -14.33 -6.47 7.20
CA LEU A 134 -14.94 -5.60 6.18
C LEU A 134 -15.70 -6.37 5.08
N ALA A 135 -15.33 -7.62 4.83
CA ALA A 135 -15.99 -8.47 3.84
C ALA A 135 -17.26 -9.15 4.38
N GLU A 136 -17.42 -9.23 5.70
CA GLU A 136 -18.65 -9.75 6.30
C GLU A 136 -19.81 -8.77 6.04
N PRO A 137 -20.89 -9.19 5.37
CA PRO A 137 -22.05 -8.32 5.20
C PRO A 137 -22.63 -8.00 6.57
N ASP A 138 -23.00 -6.72 6.80
CA ASP A 138 -23.76 -6.27 7.96
C ASP A 138 -24.89 -7.28 8.23
N GLN A 139 -24.73 -8.12 9.25
CA GLN A 139 -25.76 -9.08 9.60
C GLN A 139 -26.92 -8.27 10.21
N PRO A 140 -28.14 -8.33 9.65
CA PRO A 140 -29.27 -7.71 10.32
C PRO A 140 -29.51 -8.43 11.66
N GLU A 141 -29.70 -7.66 12.74
CA GLU A 141 -30.12 -8.14 14.06
C GLU A 141 -31.44 -8.94 14.03
#